data_AF-A0A6B0V2E7-F1
#
_entry.id   AF-A0A6B0V2E7-F1
#
_cell.length_a   1.000
_cell.length_b   1.000
_cell.length_c   1.000
_cell.angle_alpha   90.00
_cell.angle_beta   90.00
_cell.angle_gamma   90.00
#
_symmetry.space_group_name_H-M   'P 1'
#
loop_
_entity.id
_entity.type
_entity.pdbx_description
1 polymer ?
#
loop_
_entity_poly.entity_id
_entity_poly.type
_entity_poly.pdbx_seq_one_letter_code
_entity_poly.pdbx_strand_id
1 'polypeptide(L)'
;MRFTLSVVRTALMNGASLADRTCLLVDEICRLLKLCLTNTYFSFDGFFSKQTSGTAMGASISVTMANLTTEDIEQQALASFVPKPKIFLRYVDDCFCVVKKTETDHLCQHLDLVEPVTQFTVEHEKDCALPFLDICVKTSSDKLTSMYRRLTHTGRHLNSDSHHRATLKMSVATALLRRAMSTCSTEKSIREEVNKIKADL
;
A
#
# COMPACT_ATOMS: atom_id res chain seq x y z
N MET A 1 -17.31 2.59 9.06
CA MET A 1 -16.98 3.74 9.95
C MET A 1 -17.03 3.41 11.43
N ARG A 2 -18.00 2.63 11.93
CA ARG A 2 -18.04 2.24 13.36
C ARG A 2 -16.77 1.50 13.79
N PHE A 3 -16.32 0.53 13.00
CA PHE A 3 -15.08 -0.22 13.21
C PHE A 3 -13.85 0.70 13.29
N THR A 4 -13.59 1.52 12.27
CA THR A 4 -12.49 2.51 12.30
C THR A 4 -12.51 3.41 13.53
N LEU A 5 -13.67 3.89 13.96
CA LEU A 5 -13.77 4.74 15.16
C LEU A 5 -13.49 3.96 16.46
N SER A 6 -13.81 2.65 16.53
CA SER A 6 -13.43 1.83 17.69
C SER A 6 -11.93 1.58 17.71
N VAL A 7 -11.32 1.26 16.56
CA VAL A 7 -9.87 1.08 16.44
C VAL A 7 -9.12 2.34 16.90
N VAL A 8 -9.53 3.51 16.39
CA VAL A 8 -8.90 4.78 16.78
C VAL A 8 -9.09 5.08 18.26
N ARG A 9 -10.27 4.82 18.82
CA ARG A 9 -10.53 5.00 20.25
C ARG A 9 -9.57 4.13 21.07
N THR A 10 -9.45 2.85 20.74
CA THR A 10 -8.52 1.92 21.41
C THR A 10 -7.08 2.40 21.32
N ALA A 11 -6.65 2.81 20.12
CA ALA A 11 -5.30 3.34 19.91
C ALA A 11 -5.02 4.61 20.73
N LEU A 12 -6.00 5.54 20.81
CA LEU A 12 -5.88 6.76 21.61
C LEU A 12 -5.85 6.49 23.12
N MET A 13 -6.61 5.51 23.60
CA MET A 13 -6.63 5.12 25.01
C MET A 13 -5.35 4.41 25.43
N ASN A 14 -4.77 3.59 24.55
CA ASN A 14 -3.53 2.85 24.81
C ASN A 14 -2.27 3.72 24.61
N GLY A 15 -2.39 4.83 23.88
CA GLY A 15 -1.28 5.74 23.64
C GLY A 15 -0.92 6.52 24.90
N ALA A 16 0.21 6.16 25.53
CA ALA A 16 0.86 7.04 26.50
C ALA A 16 1.08 8.43 25.84
N SER A 17 0.96 9.50 26.63
CA SER A 17 1.21 10.90 26.20
C SER A 17 0.15 11.56 25.29
N LEU A 18 -1.13 11.14 25.28
CA LEU A 18 -2.16 11.93 24.58
C LEU A 18 -2.33 13.33 25.22
N ALA A 19 -2.42 13.38 26.55
CA ALA A 19 -2.57 14.64 27.31
C ALA A 19 -1.40 15.61 27.11
N ASP A 20 -0.20 15.09 26.83
CA ASP A 20 0.99 15.91 26.58
C ASP A 20 0.97 16.56 25.18
N ARG A 21 0.16 16.02 24.25
CA ARG A 21 0.08 16.47 22.86
C ARG A 21 -1.11 17.37 22.58
N THR A 22 -2.18 17.24 23.37
CA THR A 22 -3.41 18.00 23.16
C THR A 22 -4.26 18.06 24.42
N CYS A 23 -5.04 19.14 24.55
CA CYS A 23 -6.07 19.28 25.58
C CYS A 23 -7.38 18.55 25.26
N LEU A 24 -7.52 17.98 24.06
CA LEU A 24 -8.73 17.28 23.64
C LEU A 24 -8.82 15.89 24.28
N LEU A 25 -10.00 15.58 24.80
CA LEU A 25 -10.33 14.24 25.28
C LEU A 25 -10.51 13.26 24.11
N VAL A 26 -10.29 11.97 24.37
CA VAL A 26 -10.47 10.91 23.35
C VAL A 26 -11.87 10.98 22.72
N ASP A 27 -12.90 11.22 23.51
CA ASP A 27 -14.28 11.36 23.02
C ASP A 27 -14.46 12.55 22.08
N GLU A 28 -13.78 13.66 22.34
CA GLU A 28 -13.82 14.86 21.50
C GLU A 28 -13.12 14.62 20.18
N ILE A 29 -11.95 13.99 20.21
CA ILE A 29 -11.20 13.59 18.99
C ILE A 29 -12.04 12.63 18.16
N CYS A 30 -12.61 11.58 18.77
CA CYS A 30 -13.49 10.63 18.08
C CYS A 30 -14.72 11.32 17.46
N ARG A 31 -15.28 12.32 18.14
CA ARG A 31 -16.42 13.10 17.62
C ARG A 31 -16.03 13.93 16.40
N LEU A 32 -14.88 14.60 16.43
CA LEU A 32 -14.35 15.37 15.30
C LEU A 32 -14.01 14.45 14.12
N LEU A 33 -13.35 13.32 14.37
CA LEU A 33 -13.06 12.32 13.34
C LEU A 33 -14.33 11.77 12.71
N LYS A 34 -15.35 11.45 13.51
CA LYS A 34 -16.66 11.03 12.99
C LYS A 34 -17.24 12.10 12.07
N LEU A 35 -17.16 13.37 12.45
CA LEU A 35 -17.64 14.47 11.60
C LEU A 35 -16.89 14.50 10.27
N CYS A 36 -15.56 14.48 10.29
CA CYS A 36 -14.72 14.53 9.08
C CYS A 36 -14.94 13.33 8.16
N LEU A 37 -15.08 12.13 8.73
CA LEU A 37 -15.17 10.90 7.96
C LEU A 37 -16.58 10.58 7.45
N THR A 38 -17.63 11.16 8.05
CA THR A 38 -19.03 10.88 7.66
C THR A 38 -19.67 11.99 6.82
N ASN A 39 -19.00 13.13 6.64
CA ASN A 39 -19.50 14.26 5.85
C ASN A 39 -18.69 14.46 4.57
N THR A 40 -18.37 13.36 3.90
CA THR A 40 -17.76 13.39 2.57
C THR A 40 -18.84 13.43 1.51
N TYR A 41 -18.95 14.56 0.82
CA TYR A 41 -19.83 14.77 -0.32
C TYR A 41 -18.99 15.12 -1.55
N PHE A 42 -19.41 14.65 -2.72
CA PHE A 42 -18.79 15.01 -3.98
C PHE A 42 -19.86 15.21 -5.05
N SER A 43 -19.54 16.02 -6.06
CA SER A 43 -20.38 16.21 -7.24
C SER A 43 -19.68 15.63 -8.45
N PHE A 44 -20.40 14.85 -9.24
CA PHE A 44 -19.92 14.33 -10.51
C PHE A 44 -21.07 14.40 -11.52
N ASP A 45 -20.81 15.01 -12.68
CA ASP A 45 -21.81 15.21 -13.73
C ASP A 45 -23.11 15.88 -13.25
N GLY A 46 -22.97 16.87 -12.34
CA GLY A 46 -24.12 17.56 -11.73
C GLY A 46 -24.85 16.78 -10.63
N PHE A 47 -24.50 15.52 -10.37
CA PHE A 47 -25.10 14.70 -9.31
C PHE A 47 -24.30 14.81 -8.02
N PHE A 48 -24.99 15.16 -6.93
CA PHE A 48 -24.43 15.16 -5.59
C PHE A 48 -24.54 13.76 -4.96
N SER A 49 -23.39 13.23 -4.56
CA SER A 49 -23.29 11.92 -3.91
C SER A 49 -22.61 12.06 -2.54
N LYS A 50 -23.00 11.20 -1.61
CA LYS A 50 -22.39 11.07 -0.29
C LYS A 50 -21.65 9.75 -0.19
N GLN A 51 -20.40 9.78 0.25
CA GLN A 51 -19.68 8.55 0.58
C GLN A 51 -20.21 7.98 1.90
N THR A 52 -20.73 6.75 1.87
CA THR A 52 -21.33 6.08 3.02
C THR A 52 -20.40 5.06 3.69
N SER A 53 -19.40 4.55 2.95
CA SER A 53 -18.40 3.60 3.43
C SER A 53 -17.00 3.97 2.96
N GLY A 54 -16.01 3.57 3.75
CA GLY A 54 -14.60 3.94 3.56
C GLY A 54 -14.30 5.41 3.88
N THR A 55 -13.12 5.85 3.49
CA THR A 55 -12.63 7.22 3.67
C THR A 55 -12.45 7.90 2.32
N ALA A 56 -12.58 9.22 2.27
CA ALA A 56 -12.44 9.98 1.03
C ALA A 56 -10.99 9.96 0.52
N MET A 57 -10.78 9.62 -0.76
CA MET A 57 -9.47 9.83 -1.37
C MET A 57 -9.13 11.32 -1.36
N GLY A 58 -7.90 11.68 -0.96
CA GLY A 58 -7.43 13.06 -0.91
C GLY A 58 -7.76 13.83 0.39
N ALA A 59 -8.59 13.30 1.28
CA ALA A 59 -8.73 13.90 2.61
C ALA A 59 -7.50 13.60 3.48
N SER A 60 -7.00 14.62 4.18
CA SER A 60 -5.74 14.56 4.95
C SER A 60 -5.72 13.45 6.00
N ILE A 61 -6.87 13.11 6.57
CA ILE A 61 -7.00 12.10 7.63
C ILE A 61 -7.16 10.67 7.09
N SER A 62 -7.54 10.52 5.82
CA SER A 62 -7.94 9.22 5.25
C SER A 62 -6.83 8.19 5.29
N VAL A 63 -5.60 8.59 4.92
CA VAL A 63 -4.44 7.67 4.90
C VAL A 63 -4.12 7.17 6.31
N THR A 64 -4.18 8.06 7.31
CA THR A 64 -3.96 7.67 8.71
C THR A 64 -5.03 6.70 9.19
N MET A 65 -6.30 6.95 8.85
CA MET A 65 -7.40 6.06 9.25
C MET A 65 -7.35 4.70 8.57
N ALA A 66 -7.04 4.67 7.28
CA ALA A 66 -6.85 3.43 6.53
C ALA A 66 -5.71 2.61 7.15
N ASN A 67 -4.54 3.23 7.38
CA ASN A 67 -3.40 2.54 7.99
C ASN A 67 -3.70 1.97 9.38
N LEU A 68 -4.32 2.76 10.26
CA LEU A 68 -4.68 2.29 11.61
C LEU A 68 -5.68 1.14 11.57
N THR A 69 -6.69 1.24 10.70
CA THR A 69 -7.73 0.21 10.59
C THR A 69 -7.15 -1.10 10.06
N THR A 70 -6.35 -1.03 8.99
CA THR A 70 -5.71 -2.20 8.40
C THR A 70 -4.68 -2.82 9.35
N GLU A 71 -3.90 -2.00 10.07
CA GLU A 71 -2.96 -2.50 11.07
C GLU A 71 -3.65 -3.28 12.19
N ASP A 72 -4.77 -2.79 12.69
CA ASP A 72 -5.54 -3.48 13.73
C ASP A 72 -6.11 -4.83 13.23
N ILE A 73 -6.61 -4.86 11.99
CA ILE A 73 -7.04 -6.11 11.32
C ILE A 73 -5.88 -7.11 11.25
N GLU A 74 -4.73 -6.66 10.76
CA GLU A 74 -3.53 -7.48 10.62
C GLU A 74 -3.04 -8.01 11.97
N GLN A 75 -2.97 -7.16 13.00
CA GLN A 75 -2.52 -7.56 14.32
C GLN A 75 -3.43 -8.62 14.93
N GLN A 76 -4.75 -8.45 14.84
CA GLN A 76 -5.72 -9.44 15.34
C GLN A 76 -5.64 -10.76 14.58
N ALA A 77 -5.60 -10.71 13.24
CA ALA A 77 -5.49 -11.89 12.40
C ALA A 77 -4.17 -12.63 12.64
N LEU A 78 -3.03 -11.92 12.61
CA LEU A 78 -1.71 -12.51 12.78
C LEU A 78 -1.47 -12.99 14.21
N ALA A 79 -2.13 -12.43 15.23
CA ALA A 79 -2.06 -12.92 16.61
C ALA A 79 -2.77 -14.27 16.77
N SER A 80 -3.85 -14.51 16.05
CA SER A 80 -4.69 -15.70 16.19
C SER A 80 -4.44 -16.79 15.13
N PHE A 81 -3.93 -16.45 13.95
CA PHE A 81 -3.71 -17.40 12.85
C PHE A 81 -2.59 -18.40 13.15
N VAL A 82 -2.78 -19.67 12.78
CA VAL A 82 -1.79 -20.74 12.90
C VAL A 82 -1.82 -21.59 11.62
N PRO A 83 -0.69 -21.86 10.95
CA PRO A 83 0.68 -21.51 11.34
C PRO A 83 1.05 -20.05 11.06
N LYS A 84 1.93 -19.46 11.88
CA LYS A 84 2.37 -18.07 11.70
C LYS A 84 3.12 -17.89 10.35
N PRO A 85 2.82 -16.82 9.59
CA PRO A 85 3.63 -16.43 8.44
C PRO A 85 5.07 -16.16 8.88
N LYS A 86 6.03 -16.51 8.03
CA LYS A 86 7.45 -16.21 8.26
C LYS A 86 7.75 -14.73 8.09
N ILE A 87 7.07 -14.10 7.14
CA ILE A 87 7.18 -12.67 6.82
C ILE A 87 5.75 -12.18 6.54
N PHE A 88 5.42 -11.02 7.11
CA PHE A 88 4.24 -10.26 6.74
C PHE A 88 4.64 -8.78 6.75
N LEU A 89 4.64 -8.15 5.58
CA LEU A 89 5.00 -6.75 5.38
C LEU A 89 3.85 -6.06 4.66
N ARG A 90 3.62 -4.78 4.96
CA ARG A 90 2.63 -3.97 4.25
C ARG A 90 3.24 -2.66 3.77
N TYR A 91 2.87 -2.28 2.55
CA TYR A 91 3.10 -0.96 1.98
C TYR A 91 1.76 -0.36 1.58
N VAL A 92 1.24 0.57 2.39
CA VAL A 92 -0.11 1.15 2.22
C VAL A 92 -1.19 0.07 2.16
N ASP A 93 -1.63 -0.31 0.96
CA ASP A 93 -2.66 -1.30 0.65
C ASP A 93 -2.08 -2.64 0.14
N ASP A 94 -0.82 -2.68 -0.32
CA ASP A 94 -0.17 -3.89 -0.81
C ASP A 94 0.55 -4.65 0.33
N CYS A 95 0.26 -5.94 0.48
CA CYS A 95 0.90 -6.81 1.47
C CYS A 95 1.84 -7.84 0.80
N PHE A 96 3.00 -8.08 1.42
CA PHE A 96 3.94 -9.13 1.04
C PHE A 96 4.04 -10.17 2.17
N CYS A 97 3.61 -11.40 1.87
CA CYS A 97 3.53 -12.47 2.86
C CYS A 97 4.34 -13.69 2.40
N VAL A 98 5.09 -14.28 3.34
CA VAL A 98 5.73 -15.59 3.15
C VAL A 98 5.12 -16.58 4.14
N VAL A 99 4.27 -17.46 3.62
CA VAL A 99 3.57 -18.51 4.37
C VAL A 99 3.63 -19.82 3.58
N LYS A 100 3.28 -20.95 4.21
CA LYS A 100 3.15 -22.22 3.50
C LYS A 100 2.11 -22.07 2.38
N LYS A 101 2.41 -22.57 1.19
CA LYS A 101 1.53 -22.48 0.01
C LYS A 101 0.11 -23.01 0.26
N THR A 102 -0.04 -24.02 1.13
CA THR A 102 -1.34 -24.60 1.49
C THR A 102 -2.18 -23.71 2.40
N GLU A 103 -1.57 -22.70 3.03
CA GLU A 103 -2.21 -21.84 4.03
C GLU A 103 -2.47 -20.43 3.50
N THR A 104 -2.09 -20.11 2.26
CA THR A 104 -2.23 -18.76 1.73
C THR A 104 -3.69 -18.33 1.68
N ASP A 105 -4.58 -19.19 1.19
CA ASP A 105 -6.02 -18.89 1.12
C ASP A 105 -6.66 -18.86 2.50
N HIS A 106 -6.23 -19.75 3.40
CA HIS A 106 -6.70 -19.74 4.79
C HIS A 106 -6.30 -18.46 5.52
N LEU A 107 -5.08 -17.95 5.31
CA LEU A 107 -4.65 -16.68 5.87
C LEU A 107 -5.48 -15.51 5.33
N CYS A 108 -5.74 -15.50 4.02
CA CYS A 108 -6.57 -14.48 3.38
C CYS A 108 -7.99 -14.48 3.98
N GLN A 109 -8.61 -15.65 4.09
CA GLN A 109 -9.92 -15.80 4.73
C GLN A 109 -9.89 -15.39 6.20
N HIS A 110 -8.81 -15.72 6.92
CA HIS A 110 -8.67 -15.34 8.33
C HIS A 110 -8.55 -13.83 8.54
N LEU A 111 -7.92 -13.11 7.60
CA LEU A 111 -7.91 -11.64 7.58
C LEU A 111 -9.32 -11.09 7.35
N ASP A 112 -10.05 -11.64 6.37
CA ASP A 112 -11.42 -11.21 6.05
C ASP A 112 -12.42 -11.44 7.19
N LEU A 113 -12.17 -12.45 8.04
CA LEU A 113 -13.01 -12.73 9.21
C LEU A 113 -12.93 -11.65 10.30
N VAL A 114 -11.88 -10.84 10.34
CA VAL A 114 -11.74 -9.78 11.35
C VAL A 114 -12.69 -8.62 11.07
N GLU A 115 -12.79 -8.17 9.81
CA GLU A 115 -13.74 -7.14 9.39
C GLU A 115 -14.25 -7.45 7.96
N PRO A 116 -15.48 -8.00 7.82
CA PRO A 116 -16.00 -8.50 6.54
C PRO A 116 -16.18 -7.45 5.42
N VAL A 117 -16.09 -6.16 5.76
CA VAL A 117 -16.27 -5.06 4.79
C VAL A 117 -15.02 -4.87 3.93
N THR A 118 -13.82 -5.12 4.47
CA THR A 118 -12.55 -4.97 3.75
C THR A 118 -12.01 -6.35 3.42
N GLN A 119 -12.22 -6.78 2.18
CA GLN A 119 -11.76 -8.07 1.70
C GLN A 119 -10.35 -7.99 1.12
N PHE A 120 -9.50 -8.91 1.54
CA PHE A 120 -8.17 -9.10 1.00
C PHE A 120 -8.23 -9.92 -0.29
N THR A 121 -7.27 -9.69 -1.16
CA THR A 121 -7.06 -10.51 -2.36
C THR A 121 -5.65 -11.07 -2.34
N VAL A 122 -5.49 -12.26 -2.93
CA VAL A 122 -4.23 -12.97 -2.95
C VAL A 122 -3.70 -13.09 -4.38
N GLU A 123 -2.46 -12.68 -4.57
CA GLU A 123 -1.67 -13.00 -5.76
C GLU A 123 -0.63 -14.06 -5.37
N HIS A 124 -0.72 -15.24 -5.98
CA HIS A 124 0.19 -16.34 -5.67
C HIS A 124 1.47 -16.25 -6.50
N GLU A 125 2.58 -16.66 -5.89
CA GLU A 125 3.84 -16.87 -6.59
C GLU A 125 3.65 -17.85 -7.77
N LYS A 126 4.20 -17.47 -8.92
CA LYS A 126 4.22 -18.28 -10.14
C LYS A 126 5.65 -18.39 -10.65
N ASP A 127 6.08 -19.61 -11.00
CA ASP A 127 7.41 -19.86 -11.55
C ASP A 127 8.56 -19.32 -10.67
N CYS A 128 8.43 -19.48 -9.35
CA CYS A 128 9.35 -18.93 -8.33
C CYS A 128 9.51 -17.41 -8.39
N ALA A 129 8.48 -16.69 -8.85
CA ALA A 129 8.45 -15.25 -9.00
C ALA A 129 7.13 -14.65 -8.51
N LEU A 130 7.22 -13.54 -7.78
CA LEU A 130 6.08 -12.79 -7.30
C LEU A 130 6.30 -11.29 -7.55
N PRO A 131 5.44 -10.64 -8.36
CA PRO A 131 5.39 -9.18 -8.42
C PRO A 131 5.00 -8.60 -7.06
N PHE A 132 5.68 -7.55 -6.63
CA PHE A 132 5.29 -6.76 -5.47
C PHE A 132 5.61 -5.30 -5.73
N LEU A 133 4.61 -4.42 -5.68
CA LEU A 133 4.69 -3.04 -6.14
C LEU A 133 5.25 -2.94 -7.56
N ASP A 134 6.53 -2.61 -7.62
CA ASP A 134 7.28 -2.08 -8.75
C ASP A 134 8.52 -2.97 -9.03
N ILE A 135 8.57 -4.13 -8.35
CA ILE A 135 9.63 -5.12 -8.40
C ILE A 135 9.04 -6.52 -8.58
N CYS A 136 9.87 -7.44 -9.07
CA CYS A 136 9.60 -8.87 -9.12
C CYS A 136 10.61 -9.55 -8.19
N VAL A 137 10.09 -10.24 -7.17
CA VAL A 137 10.89 -11.02 -6.23
C VAL A 137 10.95 -12.45 -6.73
N LYS A 138 12.16 -12.96 -6.97
CA LYS A 138 12.41 -14.35 -7.36
C LYS A 138 12.99 -15.13 -6.20
N THR A 139 12.43 -16.31 -5.94
CA THR A 139 12.77 -17.18 -4.82
C THR A 139 13.69 -18.34 -5.20
N SER A 140 14.36 -18.27 -6.36
CA SER A 140 15.46 -19.20 -6.69
C SER A 140 16.55 -19.17 -5.63
N SER A 141 17.55 -20.06 -5.72
CA SER A 141 18.62 -20.27 -4.71
C SER A 141 19.11 -19.02 -3.97
N ASP A 142 19.20 -17.87 -4.66
CA ASP A 142 19.27 -16.55 -4.05
C ASP A 142 17.97 -15.73 -4.24
N LYS A 143 17.57 -14.98 -3.22
CA LYS A 143 16.48 -14.00 -3.31
C LYS A 143 16.92 -12.87 -4.25
N LEU A 144 16.45 -12.91 -5.49
CA LEU A 144 16.79 -11.93 -6.51
C LEU A 144 15.62 -10.99 -6.75
N THR A 145 15.90 -9.70 -6.88
CA THR A 145 14.92 -8.69 -7.27
C THR A 145 15.25 -8.16 -8.66
N SER A 146 14.20 -7.91 -9.44
CA SER A 146 14.28 -7.19 -10.72
C SER A 146 13.14 -6.20 -10.83
N MET A 147 13.22 -5.28 -11.77
CA MET A 147 12.13 -4.35 -12.06
C MET A 147 10.92 -5.09 -12.63
N TYR A 148 9.73 -4.71 -12.18
CA TYR A 148 8.47 -5.24 -12.71
C TYR A 148 7.65 -4.09 -13.32
N ARG A 149 6.99 -4.37 -14.45
CA ARG A 149 6.07 -3.45 -15.10
C ARG A 149 4.75 -4.18 -15.28
N ARG A 150 3.67 -3.65 -14.69
CA ARG A 150 2.30 -4.16 -14.90
C ARG A 150 1.95 -4.09 -16.39
N LEU A 151 1.01 -4.93 -16.84
CA LEU A 151 0.53 -4.91 -18.24
C LEU A 151 -0.03 -3.55 -18.68
N THR A 152 -0.53 -2.76 -17.74
CA THR A 152 -1.05 -1.41 -17.96
C THR A 152 0.05 -0.34 -18.07
N HIS A 153 1.32 -0.68 -17.86
CA HIS A 153 2.43 0.26 -17.92
C HIS A 153 2.63 0.74 -19.37
N THR A 154 2.33 2.01 -19.63
CA THR A 154 2.35 2.58 -20.99
C THR A 154 3.75 2.91 -21.51
N GLY A 155 4.78 2.89 -20.65
CA GLY A 155 6.14 3.31 -21.02
C GLY A 155 6.28 4.82 -21.25
N ARG A 156 5.22 5.59 -20.99
CA ARG A 156 5.23 7.03 -21.25
C ARG A 156 5.93 7.77 -20.12
N HIS A 157 7.03 8.42 -20.47
CA HIS A 157 7.76 9.33 -19.62
C HIS A 157 7.57 10.79 -20.08
N LEU A 158 8.27 11.70 -19.41
CA LEU A 158 8.28 13.11 -19.77
C LEU A 158 8.78 13.27 -21.21
N ASN A 159 7.96 13.84 -22.09
CA ASN A 159 8.32 14.02 -23.49
C ASN A 159 9.59 14.89 -23.62
N SER A 160 10.58 14.41 -24.36
CA SER A 160 11.85 15.09 -24.63
C SER A 160 11.67 16.42 -25.37
N ASP A 161 10.61 16.59 -26.15
CA ASP A 161 10.29 17.80 -26.91
C ASP A 161 9.39 18.78 -26.13
N SER A 162 8.94 18.40 -24.94
CA SER A 162 8.14 19.29 -24.09
C SER A 162 8.91 20.56 -23.72
N HIS A 163 8.20 21.63 -23.37
CA HIS A 163 8.81 22.88 -22.92
C HIS A 163 9.36 22.82 -21.48
N HIS A 164 9.53 21.62 -20.91
CA HIS A 164 10.14 21.42 -19.60
C HIS A 164 11.65 21.66 -19.65
N ARG A 165 12.20 22.18 -18.54
CA ARG A 165 13.64 22.41 -18.38
C ARG A 165 14.44 21.12 -18.60
N ALA A 166 15.61 21.23 -19.24
CA ALA A 166 16.49 20.09 -19.50
C ALA A 166 16.83 19.31 -18.22
N THR A 167 16.97 19.99 -17.09
CA THR A 167 17.21 19.38 -15.78
C THR A 167 16.09 18.43 -15.33
N LEU A 168 14.83 18.73 -15.65
CA LEU A 168 13.69 17.85 -15.34
C LEU A 168 13.65 16.62 -16.25
N LYS A 169 14.02 16.76 -17.52
CA LYS A 169 14.13 15.62 -18.44
C LYS A 169 15.25 14.66 -18.00
N MET A 170 16.41 15.24 -17.65
CA MET A 170 17.54 14.47 -17.12
C MET A 170 17.24 13.81 -15.77
N SER A 171 16.44 14.44 -14.91
CA SER A 171 16.10 13.85 -13.62
C SER A 171 15.23 12.60 -13.76
N VAL A 172 14.34 12.54 -14.76
CA VAL A 172 13.56 11.33 -15.07
C VAL A 172 14.50 10.17 -15.42
N ALA A 173 15.42 10.37 -16.37
CA ALA A 173 16.40 9.36 -16.74
C ALA A 173 17.26 8.92 -15.55
N THR A 174 17.74 9.89 -14.77
CA THR A 174 18.56 9.64 -13.58
C THR A 174 17.81 8.83 -12.53
N ALA A 175 16.53 9.14 -12.29
CA ALA A 175 15.70 8.42 -11.32
C ALA A 175 15.47 6.96 -11.75
N LEU A 176 15.16 6.72 -13.04
CA LEU A 176 14.97 5.37 -13.58
C LEU A 176 16.26 4.53 -13.48
N LEU A 177 17.39 5.10 -13.89
CA LEU A 177 18.69 4.42 -13.80
C LEU A 177 19.09 4.14 -12.36
N ARG A 178 18.92 5.11 -11.45
CA ARG A 178 19.23 4.92 -10.03
C ARG A 178 18.37 3.82 -9.42
N ARG A 179 17.08 3.78 -9.75
CA ARG A 179 16.17 2.72 -9.31
C ARG A 179 16.59 1.35 -9.84
N ALA A 180 16.96 1.25 -11.12
CA ALA A 180 17.47 0.00 -11.69
C ALA A 180 18.71 -0.50 -10.91
N MET A 181 19.65 0.39 -10.61
CA MET A 181 20.88 0.06 -9.89
C MET A 181 20.66 -0.31 -8.42
N SER A 182 19.71 0.33 -7.74
CA SER A 182 19.44 0.05 -6.31
C SER A 182 18.63 -1.22 -6.08
N THR A 183 17.85 -1.62 -7.07
CA THR A 183 16.79 -2.61 -6.89
C THR A 183 17.08 -3.93 -7.59
N CYS A 184 17.77 -3.92 -8.73
CA CYS A 184 18.10 -5.16 -9.43
C CYS A 184 19.27 -5.87 -8.77
N SER A 185 19.13 -7.17 -8.46
CA SER A 185 20.18 -7.95 -7.77
C SER A 185 21.29 -8.45 -8.69
N THR A 186 21.08 -8.50 -10.01
CA THR A 186 22.07 -9.05 -10.95
C THR A 186 22.46 -8.05 -12.03
N GLU A 187 23.71 -8.11 -12.48
CA GLU A 187 24.18 -7.29 -13.62
C GLU A 187 23.35 -7.52 -14.88
N LYS A 188 22.87 -8.76 -15.10
CA LYS A 188 21.98 -9.08 -16.21
C LYS A 188 20.67 -8.29 -16.11
N SER A 189 20.00 -8.33 -14.96
CA SER A 189 18.75 -7.58 -14.75
C SER A 189 18.95 -6.07 -14.81
N ILE A 190 20.09 -5.56 -14.34
CA ILE A 190 20.46 -4.15 -14.49
C ILE A 190 20.58 -3.80 -15.97
N ARG A 191 21.32 -4.60 -16.75
CA ARG A 191 21.54 -4.35 -18.18
C ARG A 191 20.26 -4.39 -18.99
N GLU A 192 19.41 -5.38 -18.74
CA GLU A 192 18.09 -5.50 -19.36
C GLU A 192 17.22 -4.27 -19.05
N GLU A 193 17.21 -3.83 -17.80
CA GLU A 193 16.46 -2.64 -17.38
C GLU A 193 17.01 -1.35 -18.01
N VAL A 194 18.33 -1.17 -18.02
CA VAL A 194 18.98 -0.01 -18.66
C VAL A 194 18.67 0.04 -20.16
N ASN A 195 18.69 -1.09 -20.85
CA ASN A 195 18.32 -1.15 -22.27
C ASN A 195 16.85 -0.77 -22.48
N LYS A 196 15.97 -1.17 -21.58
CA LYS A 196 14.55 -0.79 -21.65
C LYS A 196 14.34 0.70 -21.39
N ILE A 197 15.00 1.26 -20.38
CA ILE A 197 14.98 2.71 -20.10
C ILE A 197 15.45 3.51 -21.31
N LYS A 198 16.50 3.06 -22.02
CA LYS A 198 16.99 3.71 -23.24
C LYS A 198 16.01 3.63 -24.42
N ALA A 199 15.14 2.62 -24.45
CA ALA A 199 14.11 2.48 -25.48
C ALA A 199 12.85 3.29 -25.15
N ASP A 200 12.56 3.49 -23.86
CA ASP A 200 11.38 4.19 -23.36
C ASP A 200 11.56 5.73 -23.31
N LEU A 201 12.80 6.24 -23.30
CA LEU A 201 13.16 7.66 -23.26
C LEU A 201 13.56 8.22 -24.63
#